data_AF-A0A9W7CQZ7-F1
#
_entry.id   AF-A0A9W7CQZ7-F1
#
_cell.length_a   1.000
_cell.length_b   1.000
_cell.length_c   1.000
_cell.angle_alpha   90.00
_cell.angle_beta   90.00
_cell.angle_gamma   90.00
#
_symmetry.space_group_name_H-M   'P 1'
#
loop_
_entity.id
_entity.type
_entity.pdbx_description
1 polymer ?
#
loop_
_entity_poly.entity_id
_entity_poly.type
_entity_poly.pdbx_seq_one_letter_code
_entity_poly.pdbx_strand_id
1 'polypeptide(L)'
;MFDFSPTPTTLPTAGGTWTRPSTGLYSTGGTGLPTTTRVPRLIIDNAEFGKVVGLTVGTYPSTSATVASAQLSNIIPQIHPTSSYIVRCDLIKNEYVASGDILSAFDRGDASVGQLISYKPSQYAWMNCHNGSRSTITISMYNQNDQKVKFRDTSVSIMLLLRSKK
;
A
#
# COMPACT_ATOMS: atom_id res chain seq x y z
N MET A 1 6.83 -14.33 -0.50
CA MET A 1 7.05 -15.62 0.20
C MET A 1 7.89 -15.32 1.42
N PHE A 2 7.48 -15.82 2.60
CA PHE A 2 8.28 -15.72 3.81
C PHE A 2 8.86 -17.09 4.14
N ASP A 3 10.17 -17.13 4.28
CA ASP A 3 10.89 -18.33 4.69
C ASP A 3 11.23 -18.22 6.17
N PHE A 4 10.77 -19.20 6.94
CA PHE A 4 11.04 -19.30 8.36
C PHE A 4 12.09 -20.36 8.60
N SER A 5 13.32 -19.90 8.84
CA SER A 5 14.44 -20.77 9.15
C SER A 5 14.53 -21.04 10.66
N PRO A 6 14.93 -22.24 11.07
CA PRO A 6 15.11 -22.54 12.48
C PRO A 6 16.31 -21.80 13.07
N THR A 7 16.18 -21.35 14.33
CA THR A 7 17.29 -20.72 15.04
C THR A 7 18.42 -21.72 15.30
N PRO A 8 19.68 -21.35 15.06
CA PRO A 8 20.83 -22.21 15.34
C PRO A 8 20.98 -22.49 16.84
N THR A 9 21.20 -23.74 17.19
CA THR A 9 21.52 -24.16 18.57
C THR A 9 23.04 -24.19 18.82
N THR A 10 23.83 -24.25 17.76
CA THR A 10 25.29 -24.18 17.77
C THR A 10 25.78 -23.11 16.81
N LEU A 11 26.99 -22.62 17.02
CA LEU A 11 27.64 -21.76 16.04
C LEU A 11 27.89 -22.57 14.76
N PRO A 12 27.77 -21.96 13.57
CA PRO A 12 28.08 -22.65 12.33
C PRO A 12 29.52 -23.15 12.35
N THR A 13 29.76 -24.36 11.84
CA THR A 13 31.10 -24.95 11.70
C THR A 13 31.66 -24.80 10.28
N ALA A 14 30.80 -24.48 9.30
CA ALA A 14 31.20 -24.22 7.93
C ALA A 14 31.59 -22.74 7.74
N GLY A 15 32.74 -22.50 7.10
CA GLY A 15 33.14 -21.17 6.60
C GLY A 15 33.92 -20.27 7.55
N GLY A 16 34.29 -20.72 8.76
CA GLY A 16 35.22 -19.99 9.64
C GLY A 16 34.93 -20.10 11.14
N THR A 17 35.68 -19.32 11.93
CA THR A 17 35.54 -19.22 13.38
C THR A 17 34.45 -18.21 13.73
N TRP A 18 33.22 -18.68 13.88
CA TRP A 18 32.12 -17.85 14.35
C TRP A 18 32.24 -17.69 15.87
N THR A 19 32.06 -16.47 16.36
CA THR A 19 32.03 -16.16 17.80
C THR A 19 30.71 -15.49 18.15
N ARG A 20 30.25 -15.71 19.38
CA ARG A 20 29.06 -15.03 19.89
C ARG A 20 29.37 -13.55 20.15
N PRO A 21 28.37 -12.66 20.05
CA PRO A 21 28.52 -11.28 20.52
C PRO A 21 28.99 -11.23 21.98
N SER A 22 29.76 -10.20 22.34
CA SER A 22 30.31 -10.04 23.70
C SER A 22 29.24 -9.71 24.75
N THR A 23 28.14 -9.07 24.34
CA THR A 23 26.99 -8.72 25.19
C THR A 23 25.66 -9.00 24.48
N GLY A 24 24.56 -8.99 25.23
CA GLY A 24 23.21 -9.20 24.71
C GLY A 24 22.71 -10.64 24.87
N LEU A 25 21.46 -10.88 24.44
CA LEU A 25 20.73 -12.12 24.70
C LEU A 25 21.47 -13.39 24.27
N TYR A 26 22.09 -13.38 23.07
CA TYR A 26 22.78 -14.55 22.51
C TYR A 26 24.29 -14.62 22.86
N SER A 27 24.78 -13.74 23.75
CA SER A 27 26.16 -13.78 24.24
C SER A 27 26.39 -14.91 25.25
N THR A 28 27.66 -15.22 25.52
CA THR A 28 28.03 -16.20 26.56
C THR A 28 27.66 -15.74 27.97
N GLY A 29 27.68 -14.43 28.24
CA GLY A 29 27.23 -13.84 29.51
C GLY A 29 25.72 -13.57 29.58
N GLY A 30 24.99 -13.76 28.47
CA GLY A 30 23.53 -13.66 28.39
C GLY A 30 22.87 -15.03 28.54
N THR A 31 21.84 -15.30 27.73
CA THR A 31 21.16 -16.61 27.71
C THR A 31 21.83 -17.64 26.79
N GLY A 32 22.84 -17.23 26.02
CA GLY A 32 23.49 -18.07 25.02
C GLY A 32 22.60 -18.38 23.81
N LEU A 33 23.05 -19.32 22.97
CA LEU A 33 22.22 -19.84 21.88
C LEU A 33 21.07 -20.70 22.44
N PRO A 34 19.91 -20.76 21.76
CA PRO A 34 18.83 -21.65 22.15
C PRO A 34 19.30 -23.12 22.27
N THR A 35 18.81 -23.84 23.28
CA THR A 35 19.07 -25.28 23.43
C THR A 35 18.14 -26.14 22.59
N THR A 36 16.98 -25.60 22.21
CA THR A 36 16.03 -26.23 21.29
C THR A 36 15.87 -25.37 20.05
N THR A 37 15.99 -26.01 18.89
CA THR A 37 15.69 -25.37 17.61
C THR A 37 14.23 -24.93 17.57
N ARG A 38 13.99 -23.65 17.28
CA ARG A 38 12.66 -23.11 17.04
C ARG A 38 12.66 -22.19 15.84
N VAL A 39 11.53 -22.16 15.16
CA VAL A 39 11.31 -21.28 14.02
C VAL A 39 10.67 -19.99 14.51
N PRO A 40 11.18 -18.80 14.11
CA PRO A 40 10.54 -17.53 14.41
C PRO A 40 9.10 -17.49 13.87
N ARG A 41 8.21 -16.85 14.61
CA ARG A 41 6.83 -16.64 14.17
C ARG A 41 6.62 -15.18 13.78
N LEU A 42 6.07 -14.96 12.60
CA LEU A 42 5.59 -13.66 12.14
C LEU A 42 4.14 -13.50 12.61
N ILE A 43 3.87 -12.42 13.34
CA ILE A 43 2.51 -12.03 13.73
C ILE A 43 2.10 -10.87 12.84
N ILE A 44 1.03 -11.06 12.09
CA ILE A 44 0.34 -10.01 11.35
C ILE A 44 -0.89 -9.64 12.19
N ASP A 45 -0.80 -8.55 12.94
CA ASP A 45 -1.88 -8.01 13.79
C ASP A 45 -2.62 -6.83 13.14
N ASN A 46 -2.06 -6.27 12.07
CA ASN A 46 -2.62 -5.18 11.31
C ASN A 46 -2.99 -5.65 9.90
N ALA A 47 -4.27 -5.54 9.55
CA ALA A 47 -4.78 -5.96 8.24
C ALA A 47 -4.19 -5.17 7.06
N GLU A 48 -3.89 -3.87 7.24
CA GLU A 48 -3.27 -3.05 6.20
C GLU A 48 -1.81 -3.44 5.96
N PHE A 49 -1.07 -3.78 7.01
CA PHE A 49 0.26 -4.37 6.84
C PHE A 49 0.19 -5.73 6.15
N GLY A 50 -0.78 -6.57 6.55
CA GLY A 50 -1.06 -7.85 5.92
C GLY A 50 -1.28 -7.76 4.42
N LYS A 51 -2.05 -6.76 3.95
CA LYS A 51 -2.24 -6.47 2.52
C LYS A 51 -0.91 -6.22 1.80
N VAL A 52 0.02 -5.48 2.39
CA VAL A 52 1.32 -5.19 1.76
C VAL A 52 2.16 -6.44 1.61
N VAL A 53 2.17 -7.31 2.62
CA VAL A 53 3.00 -8.53 2.65
C VAL A 53 2.32 -9.75 2.04
N GLY A 54 1.05 -9.62 1.62
CA GLY A 54 0.28 -10.69 1.00
C GLY A 54 -0.21 -11.76 1.98
N LEU A 55 -0.37 -11.42 3.26
CA LEU A 55 -0.82 -12.35 4.31
C LEU A 55 -2.02 -11.78 5.06
N THR A 56 -3.01 -12.62 5.37
CA THR A 56 -4.09 -12.25 6.28
C THR A 56 -3.58 -12.04 7.71
N VAL A 57 -4.39 -11.38 8.55
CA VAL A 57 -4.11 -11.28 9.99
C VAL A 57 -4.00 -12.70 10.58
N GLY A 58 -2.95 -12.94 11.35
CA GLY A 58 -2.64 -14.27 11.86
C GLY A 58 -1.21 -14.42 12.35
N THR A 59 -0.90 -15.59 12.88
CA THR A 59 0.47 -15.99 13.24
C THR A 59 0.95 -17.04 12.27
N TYR A 60 2.16 -16.85 11.74
CA TYR A 60 2.79 -17.72 10.75
C TYR A 60 4.16 -18.18 11.23
N PRO A 61 4.42 -19.49 11.34
CA PRO A 61 3.43 -20.58 11.34
C PRO A 61 2.44 -20.48 12.51
N SER A 62 1.23 -21.01 12.33
CA SER A 62 0.14 -20.93 13.33
C SER A 62 0.47 -21.64 14.64
N THR A 63 1.25 -22.71 14.56
CA THR A 63 1.81 -23.44 15.70
C THR A 63 3.32 -23.27 15.77
N SER A 64 3.90 -23.37 16.98
CA SER A 64 5.36 -23.38 17.12
C SER A 64 5.94 -24.57 16.36
N ALA A 65 6.95 -24.31 15.53
CA ALA A 65 7.62 -25.32 14.72
C ALA A 65 9.12 -25.35 15.03
N THR A 66 9.74 -26.49 14.73
CA THR A 66 11.19 -26.72 14.86
C THR A 66 11.86 -26.94 13.50
N VAL A 67 11.08 -27.08 12.43
CA VAL A 67 11.54 -27.38 11.07
C VAL A 67 11.26 -26.20 10.16
N ALA A 68 12.19 -25.92 9.24
CA ALA A 68 12.06 -24.86 8.26
C ALA A 68 10.74 -24.97 7.48
N SER A 69 10.10 -23.83 7.24
CA SER A 69 8.86 -23.77 6.48
C SER A 69 8.79 -22.48 5.69
N ALA A 70 7.99 -22.49 4.62
CA ALA A 70 7.70 -21.32 3.83
C ALA A 70 6.20 -21.04 3.89
N GLN A 71 5.85 -19.77 4.07
CA GLN A 71 4.47 -19.31 3.91
C GLN A 71 4.33 -18.58 2.59
N LEU A 72 3.50 -19.15 1.72
CA LEU A 72 3.03 -18.48 0.51
C LEU A 72 2.00 -17.42 0.88
N SER A 73 1.97 -16.35 0.08
CA SER A 73 0.95 -15.31 0.19
C SER A 73 -0.43 -15.94 -0.01
N ASN A 74 -1.36 -15.65 0.90
CA ASN A 74 -2.74 -16.14 0.83
C ASN A 74 -3.73 -15.08 0.36
N ILE A 75 -3.26 -13.85 0.18
CA ILE A 75 -3.95 -12.76 -0.50
C ILE A 75 -3.00 -12.13 -1.51
N ILE A 76 -3.56 -11.46 -2.52
CA ILE A 76 -2.78 -10.70 -3.49
C ILE A 76 -2.13 -9.52 -2.77
N PRO A 77 -0.79 -9.38 -2.78
CA PRO A 77 -0.13 -8.25 -2.16
C PRO A 77 -0.57 -6.92 -2.79
N GLN A 78 -0.95 -5.97 -1.97
CA GLN A 78 -1.32 -4.62 -2.37
C GLN A 78 -0.17 -3.66 -2.03
N ILE A 79 0.77 -3.52 -2.97
CA ILE A 79 1.93 -2.60 -2.82
C ILE A 79 1.47 -1.14 -2.79
N HIS A 80 0.32 -0.83 -3.40
CA HIS A 80 -0.23 0.52 -3.43
C HIS A 80 -1.71 0.55 -3.03
N PRO A 81 -2.12 1.35 -2.03
CA PRO A 81 -3.51 1.38 -1.55
C PRO A 81 -4.49 1.95 -2.59
N THR A 82 -4.03 2.80 -3.51
CA THR A 82 -4.86 3.47 -4.52
C THR A 82 -4.40 3.16 -5.94
N SER A 83 -5.13 2.34 -6.68
CA SER A 83 -4.76 1.99 -8.06
C SER A 83 -5.29 3.00 -9.08
N SER A 84 -6.41 3.65 -8.77
CA SER A 84 -7.05 4.64 -9.63
C SER A 84 -7.59 5.81 -8.82
N TYR A 85 -7.60 6.97 -9.45
CA TYR A 85 -8.14 8.22 -8.95
C TYR A 85 -9.38 8.58 -9.77
N ILE A 86 -10.50 8.77 -9.07
CA ILE A 86 -11.75 9.27 -9.64
C ILE A 86 -11.86 10.73 -9.23
N VAL A 87 -11.80 11.63 -10.20
CA VAL A 87 -11.94 13.08 -10.00
C VAL A 87 -13.40 13.44 -10.11
N ARG A 88 -13.94 14.04 -9.05
CA ARG A 88 -15.28 14.60 -8.98
C ARG A 88 -15.21 16.11 -8.90
N CYS A 89 -16.15 16.78 -9.55
CA CYS A 89 -16.26 18.23 -9.59
C CYS A 89 -17.73 18.64 -9.47
N ASP A 90 -18.03 19.48 -8.48
CA ASP A 90 -19.40 19.95 -8.19
C ASP A 90 -19.99 20.86 -9.29
N LEU A 91 -19.17 21.29 -10.25
CA LEU A 91 -19.61 22.08 -11.41
C LEU A 91 -20.32 21.20 -12.45
N ILE A 92 -20.01 19.90 -12.51
CA ILE A 92 -20.50 19.01 -13.55
C ILE A 92 -21.97 18.70 -13.33
N LYS A 93 -22.72 18.83 -14.43
CA LYS A 93 -24.11 18.44 -14.49
C LYS A 93 -24.26 17.24 -15.42
N ASN A 94 -24.44 16.06 -14.83
CA ASN A 94 -24.80 14.85 -15.56
C ASN A 94 -26.04 14.20 -14.91
N GLU A 95 -27.20 14.33 -15.57
CA GLU A 95 -28.49 13.82 -15.09
C GLU A 95 -28.71 12.32 -15.39
N TYR A 96 -27.81 11.69 -16.16
CA TYR A 96 -27.98 10.31 -16.62
C TYR A 96 -27.38 9.26 -15.68
N VAL A 97 -26.65 9.67 -14.63
CA VAL A 97 -25.97 8.76 -13.70
C VAL A 97 -26.10 9.24 -12.25
N ALA A 98 -26.14 8.29 -11.31
CA ALA A 98 -26.25 8.59 -9.88
C ALA A 98 -25.06 9.41 -9.34
N SER A 99 -23.87 9.19 -9.88
CA SER A 99 -22.67 10.00 -9.59
C SER A 99 -22.44 11.02 -10.69
N GLY A 100 -23.33 12.01 -10.75
CA GLY A 100 -23.36 13.02 -11.81
C GLY A 100 -22.20 14.01 -11.80
N ASP A 101 -21.28 13.91 -10.85
CA ASP A 101 -20.19 14.84 -10.59
C ASP A 101 -18.82 14.32 -11.09
N ILE A 102 -18.75 13.15 -11.72
CA ILE A 102 -17.48 12.59 -12.21
C ILE A 102 -16.95 13.38 -13.41
N LEU A 103 -15.74 13.93 -13.27
CA LEU A 103 -15.01 14.67 -14.31
C LEU A 103 -14.09 13.78 -15.13
N SER A 104 -13.35 12.92 -14.45
CA SER A 104 -12.35 12.06 -15.07
C SER A 104 -11.96 10.93 -14.12
N ALA A 105 -11.40 9.87 -14.69
CA ALA A 105 -10.75 8.81 -13.92
C ALA A 105 -9.40 8.51 -14.56
N PHE A 106 -8.37 8.30 -13.74
CA PHE A 106 -7.03 7.97 -14.20
C PHE A 106 -6.32 7.04 -13.23
N ASP A 107 -5.39 6.25 -13.71
CA ASP A 107 -4.48 5.48 -12.86
C ASP A 107 -3.21 6.28 -12.57
N ARG A 108 -2.41 5.83 -11.60
CA ARG A 108 -1.12 6.47 -11.28
C ARG A 108 -0.08 6.34 -12.41
N GLY A 109 -0.37 5.63 -13.50
CA GLY A 109 0.60 5.20 -14.50
C GLY A 109 1.78 4.46 -13.87
N ASP A 110 2.99 4.84 -14.26
CA ASP A 110 4.24 4.28 -13.76
C ASP A 110 4.75 4.95 -12.47
N ALA A 111 4.02 5.94 -11.92
CA ALA A 111 4.47 6.69 -10.75
C ALA A 111 4.58 5.77 -9.51
N SER A 112 5.80 5.59 -9.01
CA SER A 112 6.06 4.82 -7.79
C SER A 112 5.66 5.60 -6.52
N VAL A 113 5.67 4.93 -5.37
CA VAL A 113 5.39 5.59 -4.09
C VAL A 113 6.34 6.78 -3.88
N GLY A 114 5.77 7.96 -3.63
CA GLY A 114 6.52 9.21 -3.43
C GLY A 114 6.97 9.92 -4.72
N GLN A 115 6.58 9.43 -5.90
CA GLN A 115 6.79 10.11 -7.17
C GLN A 115 5.60 10.98 -7.55
N LEU A 116 5.84 11.98 -8.41
CA LEU A 116 4.79 12.83 -8.96
C LEU A 116 3.84 12.01 -9.83
N ILE A 117 2.55 12.07 -9.52
CA ILE A 117 1.49 11.53 -10.37
C ILE A 117 1.11 12.61 -11.38
N SER A 118 1.39 12.37 -12.66
CA SER A 118 1.05 13.26 -13.76
C SER A 118 0.01 12.61 -14.66
N TYR A 119 -1.14 13.26 -14.81
CA TYR A 119 -2.19 12.83 -15.71
C TYR A 119 -2.46 13.92 -16.74
N LYS A 120 -2.32 13.56 -18.01
CA LYS A 120 -2.65 14.42 -19.15
C LYS A 120 -3.54 13.63 -20.11
N PRO A 121 -4.85 13.93 -20.18
CA PRO A 121 -5.74 13.21 -21.09
C PRO A 121 -5.30 13.42 -22.55
N SER A 122 -5.33 12.36 -23.35
CA SER A 122 -4.98 12.40 -24.78
C SER A 122 -6.00 13.18 -25.60
N GLN A 123 -7.25 13.22 -25.13
CA GLN A 123 -8.35 13.98 -25.71
C GLN A 123 -9.17 14.64 -24.61
N TYR A 124 -9.67 15.85 -24.86
CA TYR A 124 -10.51 16.57 -23.91
C TYR A 124 -11.95 16.06 -23.95
N ALA A 125 -12.44 15.56 -22.81
CA ALA A 125 -13.86 15.31 -22.60
C ALA A 125 -14.54 16.57 -22.06
N TRP A 126 -15.59 17.03 -22.74
CA TRP A 126 -16.34 18.22 -22.35
C TRP A 126 -17.65 17.82 -21.67
N MET A 127 -17.81 18.22 -20.42
CA MET A 127 -19.00 17.95 -19.63
C MET A 127 -19.87 19.22 -19.51
N ASN A 128 -21.19 19.05 -19.49
CA ASN A 128 -22.07 20.18 -19.20
C ASN A 128 -21.86 20.65 -17.76
N CYS A 129 -21.92 21.96 -17.56
CA CYS A 129 -21.84 22.57 -16.24
C CYS A 129 -23.24 22.95 -15.76
N HIS A 130 -23.43 23.05 -14.44
CA HIS A 130 -24.61 23.71 -13.88
C HIS A 130 -24.65 25.19 -14.31
N ASN A 131 -25.84 25.69 -14.62
CA ASN A 131 -26.04 27.12 -14.88
C ASN A 131 -25.97 27.92 -13.57
N GLY A 132 -25.49 29.15 -13.67
CA GLY A 132 -25.46 30.11 -12.57
C GLY A 132 -24.04 30.55 -12.20
N SER A 133 -23.96 31.68 -11.48
CA SER A 133 -22.70 32.18 -10.93
C SER A 133 -22.30 31.35 -9.70
N ARG A 134 -21.00 31.09 -9.56
CA ARG A 134 -20.42 30.41 -8.40
C ARG A 134 -19.15 31.14 -7.98
N SER A 135 -18.96 31.31 -6.67
CA SER A 135 -17.73 31.83 -6.08
C SER A 135 -16.70 30.73 -5.82
N THR A 136 -17.13 29.46 -5.80
CA THR A 136 -16.28 28.31 -5.49
C THR A 136 -16.53 27.14 -6.45
N ILE A 137 -15.47 26.37 -6.68
CA ILE A 137 -15.49 25.08 -7.39
C ILE A 137 -14.83 24.07 -6.47
N THR A 138 -15.50 22.95 -6.22
CA THR A 138 -15.00 21.89 -5.35
C THR A 138 -14.57 20.70 -6.18
N ILE A 139 -13.27 20.40 -6.16
CA ILE A 139 -12.70 19.20 -6.77
C ILE A 139 -12.39 18.21 -5.65
N SER A 140 -12.91 16.99 -5.77
CA SER A 140 -12.64 15.91 -4.83
C SER A 140 -12.10 14.70 -5.58
N MET A 141 -11.09 14.04 -5.01
CA MET A 141 -10.49 12.83 -5.58
C MET A 141 -10.77 11.63 -4.69
N TYR A 142 -11.25 10.55 -5.29
CA TYR A 142 -11.60 9.30 -4.63
C TYR A 142 -10.77 8.15 -5.18
N ASN A 143 -10.52 7.13 -4.38
CA ASN A 143 -9.88 5.90 -4.83
C ASN A 143 -10.91 4.94 -5.46
N GLN A 144 -10.44 3.79 -5.93
CA GLN A 144 -11.27 2.72 -6.50
C GLN A 144 -12.35 2.18 -5.55
N ASN A 145 -12.21 2.40 -4.24
CA ASN A 145 -13.14 1.95 -3.21
C ASN A 145 -14.09 3.08 -2.75
N ASP A 146 -14.19 4.16 -3.52
CA ASP A 146 -15.00 5.36 -3.20
C ASP A 146 -14.60 6.05 -1.89
N GLN A 147 -13.32 5.92 -1.49
CA GLN A 147 -12.78 6.60 -0.32
C GLN A 147 -12.01 7.84 -0.75
N LYS A 148 -12.21 8.96 -0.05
CA LYS A 148 -11.51 10.20 -0.34
C LYS A 148 -10.00 10.02 -0.21
N VAL A 149 -9.26 10.39 -1.26
CA VAL A 149 -7.80 10.32 -1.27
C VAL A 149 -7.24 11.40 -0.36
N LYS A 150 -6.28 11.01 0.47
CA LYS A 150 -5.51 11.90 1.33
C LYS A 150 -4.12 12.05 0.74
N PHE A 151 -3.86 13.17 0.06
CA PHE A 151 -2.51 13.52 -0.38
C PHE A 151 -1.70 13.98 0.84
N ARG A 152 -0.49 13.44 0.99
CA ARG A 152 0.48 13.91 2.00
C ARG A 152 1.39 15.01 1.47
N ASP A 153 1.45 15.19 0.15
CA ASP A 153 2.16 16.29 -0.48
C ASP A 153 1.46 17.63 -0.23
N THR A 154 2.26 18.68 -0.07
CA THR A 154 1.79 20.05 0.18
C THR A 154 1.41 20.80 -1.10
N SER A 155 1.75 20.26 -2.27
CA SER A 155 1.60 20.94 -3.56
C SER A 155 0.79 20.09 -4.53
N VAL A 156 -0.25 20.69 -5.11
CA VAL A 156 -1.09 20.08 -6.15
C VAL A 156 -1.37 21.13 -7.23
N SER A 157 -1.24 20.75 -8.50
CA SER A 157 -1.59 21.60 -9.65
C SER A 157 -2.70 20.95 -10.46
N ILE A 158 -3.79 21.67 -10.69
CA ILE A 158 -4.95 21.21 -11.46
C ILE A 158 -5.29 22.28 -12.49
N MET A 159 -5.26 21.89 -13.77
CA MET A 159 -5.68 22.75 -14.87
C MET A 159 -7.09 22.34 -15.33
N LEU A 160 -8.07 23.20 -15.08
CA LEU A 160 -9.43 23.04 -15.60
C LEU A 160 -9.59 23.88 -16.87
N LEU A 161 -10.19 23.29 -17.90
CA LEU A 161 -10.54 23.97 -19.14
C LEU A 161 -12.05 24.23 -19.16
N LEU A 162 -12.42 25.50 -19.35
CA LEU A 162 -13.80 25.96 -19.47
C LEU A 162 -14.00 26.54 -20.87
N ARG A 163 -15.13 26.22 -21.51
CA ARG A 163 -15.49 26.79 -22.81
C ARG A 163 -16.98 27.12 -22.86
N SER A 164 -17.32 28.16 -23.63
CA SER A 164 -18.72 28.42 -23.97
C SER A 164 -19.27 27.27 -24.82
N LYS A 165 -20.51 26.88 -24.55
CA LYS A 165 -21.24 25.94 -25.40
C LYS A 165 -21.67 26.70 -26.65
N LYS A 166 -21.30 26.18 -27.83
CA LYS A 166 -21.83 26.67 -29.10
C LYS A 166 -23.26 26.19 -29.28
#